data_AF-Q879T2-F1
#
_entry.id   AF-Q879T2-F1
#
_cell.length_a   1.000
_cell.length_b   1.000
_cell.length_c   1.000
_cell.angle_alpha   90.00
_cell.angle_beta   90.00
_cell.angle_gamma   90.00
#
_symmetry.space_group_name_H-M   'P 1'
#
loop_
_entity.id
_entity.type
_entity.pdbx_description
1 polymer ?
#
loop_
_entity_poly.entity_id
_entity_poly.type
_entity_poly.pdbx_seq_one_letter_code
_entity_poly.pdbx_strand_id
1 'polypeptide(L)'
;MLDKKNPRNELVIFGIKVKATPRGSVGGSNKSGTTKVFDSHALTDAQIKDYAQQLTGGVPLKQTRRPGVYMAELSDGTKVTLRSESSSKASTQARWTIDIENNPTVKDITNQRVELKFR
;
A
#
# COMPACT_ATOMS: atom_id res chain seq x y z
N MET A 1 17.43 5.96 -4.68
CA MET A 1 16.26 5.20 -5.19
C MET A 1 14.99 5.97 -4.84
N LEU A 2 14.73 7.05 -5.59
CA LEU A 2 13.47 7.81 -5.71
C LEU A 2 13.80 8.98 -6.63
N ASP A 3 13.78 8.67 -7.91
CA ASP A 3 13.97 9.65 -8.98
C ASP A 3 12.68 10.48 -9.09
N LYS A 4 12.79 11.81 -8.93
CA LYS A 4 11.70 12.79 -9.13
C LYS A 4 11.09 12.68 -10.54
N LYS A 5 11.79 12.05 -11.49
CA LYS A 5 11.34 11.76 -12.86
C LYS A 5 10.90 10.32 -13.09
N ASN A 6 10.71 9.50 -12.05
CA ASN A 6 10.15 8.16 -12.22
C ASN A 6 8.68 8.11 -11.74
N PRO A 7 7.73 8.52 -12.60
CA PRO A 7 6.31 8.67 -12.31
C PRO A 7 5.61 7.30 -12.32
N ARG A 8 6.14 6.28 -11.64
CA ARG A 8 5.60 4.92 -11.70
C ARG A 8 4.22 4.88 -11.01
N ASN A 9 3.21 5.34 -11.74
CA ASN A 9 1.81 5.01 -11.60
C ASN A 9 1.60 3.55 -12.06
N GLU A 10 2.59 2.69 -11.83
CA GLU A 10 2.61 1.29 -12.20
C GLU A 10 3.32 0.54 -11.10
N LEU A 11 2.70 -0.55 -10.67
CA LEU A 11 3.29 -1.50 -9.75
C LEU A 11 3.26 -2.87 -10.42
N VAL A 12 4.35 -3.61 -10.33
CA VAL A 12 4.43 -4.98 -10.87
C VAL A 12 4.39 -5.95 -9.69
N ILE A 13 3.31 -6.72 -9.60
CA ILE A 13 3.08 -7.73 -8.57
C ILE A 13 3.03 -9.09 -9.27
N PHE A 14 4.00 -9.96 -8.99
CA PHE A 14 4.09 -11.29 -9.60
C PHE A 14 3.97 -11.29 -11.13
N GLY A 15 4.63 -10.33 -11.80
CA GLY A 15 4.58 -10.15 -13.25
C GLY A 15 3.34 -9.43 -13.78
N ILE A 16 2.34 -9.18 -12.94
CA ILE A 16 1.13 -8.43 -13.31
C ILE A 16 1.36 -6.95 -13.05
N LYS A 17 1.21 -6.16 -14.09
CA LYS A 17 1.31 -4.69 -14.02
C LYS A 17 -0.06 -4.10 -13.66
N VAL A 18 -0.13 -3.38 -12.55
CA VAL A 18 -1.32 -2.61 -12.14
C VAL A 18 -1.02 -1.12 -12.20
N LYS A 19 -1.98 -0.32 -12.66
CA LYS A 19 -1.83 1.12 -12.84
C LYS A 19 -2.44 1.89 -11.68
N ALA A 20 -1.73 2.89 -11.18
CA ALA A 20 -2.29 3.84 -10.23
C ALA A 20 -3.22 4.82 -10.94
N THR A 21 -4.29 5.24 -10.26
CA THR A 21 -5.15 6.30 -10.78
C THR A 21 -4.40 7.63 -10.87
N PRO A 22 -4.89 8.56 -11.70
CA PRO A 22 -4.40 9.93 -11.69
C PRO A 22 -4.42 10.56 -10.29
N ARG A 23 -3.47 11.46 -10.05
CA ARG A 23 -3.34 12.17 -8.78
C ARG A 23 -4.47 13.20 -8.63
N GLY A 24 -5.11 13.24 -7.47
CA GLY A 24 -6.20 14.16 -7.18
C GLY A 24 -7.53 13.80 -7.86
N SER A 25 -7.64 12.64 -8.48
CA SER A 25 -8.91 12.14 -9.01
C SER A 25 -9.85 11.75 -7.86
N VAL A 26 -11.15 11.91 -8.08
CA VAL A 26 -12.18 11.45 -7.14
C VAL A 26 -12.00 9.95 -6.89
N GLY A 27 -11.95 9.54 -5.63
CA GLY A 27 -11.74 8.13 -5.25
C GLY A 27 -10.39 7.54 -5.63
N GLY A 28 -9.39 8.37 -5.96
CA GLY A 28 -8.09 7.91 -6.43
C GLY A 28 -6.91 8.37 -5.56
N SER A 29 -5.71 8.23 -6.13
CA SER A 29 -4.44 8.68 -5.57
C SER A 29 -4.50 10.14 -5.12
N ASN A 30 -3.98 10.45 -3.94
CA ASN A 30 -4.13 11.79 -3.36
C ASN A 30 -3.13 12.81 -3.94
N LYS A 31 -3.45 14.10 -3.81
CA LYS A 31 -2.59 15.21 -4.27
C LYS A 31 -1.28 15.36 -3.51
N SER A 32 -1.04 14.69 -2.40
CA SER A 32 0.27 14.68 -1.72
C SER A 32 1.16 13.54 -2.20
N GLY A 33 0.60 12.50 -2.81
CA GLY A 33 1.34 11.33 -3.29
C GLY A 33 1.59 10.27 -2.21
N THR A 34 1.08 10.48 -1.00
CA THR A 34 1.17 9.50 0.10
C THR A 34 0.12 8.41 0.01
N THR A 35 -0.94 8.60 -0.78
CA THR A 35 -1.92 7.56 -1.10
C THR A 35 -1.87 7.28 -2.60
N LYS A 36 -1.64 6.01 -2.95
CA LYS A 36 -1.76 5.50 -4.33
C LYS A 36 -2.92 4.51 -4.37
N VAL A 37 -3.82 4.69 -5.32
CA VAL A 37 -4.91 3.75 -5.59
C VAL A 37 -4.62 3.05 -6.91
N PHE A 38 -4.56 1.72 -6.91
CA PHE A 38 -4.26 0.89 -8.08
C PHE A 38 -5.50 0.19 -8.58
N ASP A 39 -5.72 0.25 -9.89
CA ASP A 39 -6.65 -0.64 -10.60
C ASP A 39 -6.09 -2.06 -10.54
N SER A 40 -6.70 -2.89 -9.68
CA SER A 40 -6.17 -4.18 -9.28
C SER A 40 -7.09 -5.34 -9.64
N HIS A 41 -8.04 -5.14 -10.55
CA HIS A 41 -8.97 -6.19 -10.98
C HIS A 41 -8.26 -7.44 -11.53
N ALA A 42 -7.05 -7.27 -12.09
CA ALA A 42 -6.21 -8.37 -12.56
C ALA A 42 -5.50 -9.16 -11.43
N LEU A 43 -5.51 -8.66 -10.19
CA LEU A 43 -4.90 -9.30 -9.03
C LEU A 43 -5.94 -10.02 -8.18
N THR A 44 -5.59 -11.22 -7.74
CA THR A 44 -6.32 -11.93 -6.70
C THR A 44 -6.03 -11.33 -5.32
N ASP A 45 -6.95 -11.55 -4.37
CA ASP A 45 -6.74 -11.17 -2.98
C ASP A 45 -5.48 -11.82 -2.37
N ALA A 46 -5.19 -13.07 -2.76
CA ALA A 46 -3.97 -13.77 -2.32
C ALA A 46 -2.71 -13.05 -2.82
N GLN A 47 -2.66 -12.64 -4.09
CA GLN A 47 -1.51 -11.90 -4.64
C GLN A 47 -1.30 -10.55 -3.93
N ILE A 48 -2.37 -9.86 -3.55
CA ILE A 48 -2.24 -8.60 -2.80
C ILE A 48 -1.70 -8.87 -1.39
N LYS A 49 -2.18 -9.91 -0.71
CA LYS A 49 -1.71 -10.33 0.63
C LYS A 49 -0.25 -10.79 0.60
N ASP A 50 0.12 -11.59 -0.40
CA ASP A 50 1.50 -12.07 -0.58
C ASP A 50 2.44 -10.92 -0.91
N TYR A 51 2.00 -9.95 -1.72
CA TYR A 51 2.78 -8.72 -1.94
C TYR A 51 2.97 -7.93 -0.64
N ALA A 52 1.93 -7.80 0.20
CA ALA A 52 2.07 -7.17 1.51
C ALA A 52 3.07 -7.93 2.41
N GLN A 53 3.08 -9.26 2.36
CA GLN A 53 4.02 -10.10 3.08
C GLN A 53 5.47 -9.98 2.54
N GLN A 54 5.66 -9.72 1.25
CA GLN A 54 7.00 -9.44 0.69
C GLN A 54 7.57 -8.12 1.20
N LEU A 55 6.73 -7.09 1.37
CA LEU A 55 7.16 -5.78 1.87
C LEU A 55 7.72 -5.82 3.30
N THR A 56 7.50 -6.90 4.04
CA THR A 56 8.02 -7.07 5.40
C THR A 56 9.41 -7.72 5.45
N GLY A 57 10.01 -8.06 4.30
CA GLY A 57 11.33 -8.69 4.24
C GLY A 57 11.41 -10.04 4.97
N GLY A 58 10.29 -10.74 5.09
CA GLY A 58 10.20 -12.06 5.74
C GLY A 58 9.65 -12.05 7.17
N VAL A 59 9.42 -10.87 7.78
CA VAL A 59 8.73 -10.81 9.08
C VAL A 59 7.23 -11.13 8.88
N PRO A 60 6.66 -12.16 9.54
CA PRO A 60 5.27 -12.55 9.30
C PRO A 60 4.26 -11.45 9.66
N LEU A 61 3.29 -11.19 8.78
CA LEU A 61 2.11 -10.40 9.11
C LEU A 61 1.22 -11.17 10.07
N LYS A 62 1.02 -10.65 11.29
CA LYS A 62 0.19 -11.29 12.31
C LYS A 62 -1.12 -10.54 12.47
N GLN A 63 -2.22 -11.28 12.62
CA GLN A 63 -3.51 -10.66 12.87
C GLN A 63 -3.47 -9.90 14.20
N THR A 64 -3.91 -8.65 14.18
CA THR A 64 -4.05 -7.83 15.38
C THR A 64 -5.31 -8.25 16.15
N ARG A 65 -5.60 -7.54 17.26
CA ARG A 65 -6.88 -7.71 17.97
C ARG A 65 -8.10 -7.34 17.11
N ARG A 66 -7.90 -6.61 16.01
CA ARG A 66 -8.95 -6.27 15.04
C ARG A 66 -8.98 -7.33 13.94
N PRO A 67 -10.08 -8.09 13.77
CA PRO A 67 -10.22 -9.04 12.67
C PRO A 67 -9.99 -8.37 11.31
N GLY A 68 -9.31 -9.07 10.40
CA GLY A 68 -9.01 -8.55 9.06
C GLY A 68 -7.93 -7.46 9.00
N VAL A 69 -7.25 -7.18 10.12
CA VAL A 69 -6.09 -6.28 10.19
C VAL A 69 -4.87 -7.08 10.63
N TYR A 70 -3.85 -7.10 9.78
CA TYR A 70 -2.60 -7.82 9.98
C TYR A 70 -1.44 -6.84 9.99
N MET A 71 -0.46 -7.03 10.86
CA MET A 71 0.64 -6.09 11.01
C MET A 71 1.95 -6.81 11.29
N ALA A 72 3.03 -6.22 10.78
CA ALA A 72 4.41 -6.57 11.08
C ALA A 72 5.17 -5.31 11.45
N GLU A 73 5.98 -5.41 12.50
CA GLU A 73 6.97 -4.40 12.89
C GLU A 73 8.35 -4.94 12.58
N LEU A 74 9.11 -4.21 11.75
CA LEU A 74 10.46 -4.58 11.34
C LEU A 74 11.48 -4.03 12.33
N SER A 75 12.71 -4.57 12.29
CA SER A 75 13.79 -4.17 13.19
C SER A 75 14.23 -2.71 13.02
N ASP A 76 13.96 -2.11 11.86
CA ASP A 76 14.23 -0.70 11.57
C ASP A 76 13.10 0.25 12.04
N GLY A 77 12.09 -0.29 12.71
CA GLY A 77 10.90 0.44 13.18
C GLY A 77 9.82 0.64 12.11
N THR A 78 10.01 0.15 10.88
CA THR A 78 8.98 0.14 9.84
C THR A 78 7.78 -0.67 10.32
N LYS A 79 6.57 -0.11 10.15
CA LYS A 79 5.31 -0.81 10.37
C LYS A 79 4.63 -1.02 9.04
N VAL A 80 4.32 -2.28 8.72
CA VAL A 80 3.53 -2.66 7.55
C VAL A 80 2.20 -3.22 8.04
N THR A 81 1.09 -2.59 7.66
CA THR A 81 -0.26 -3.04 8.05
C THR A 81 -1.09 -3.36 6.81
N LEU A 82 -1.63 -4.56 6.74
CA LEU A 82 -2.58 -5.00 5.73
C LEU A 82 -4.00 -5.03 6.31
N ARG A 83 -4.96 -4.40 5.63
CA ARG A 83 -6.35 -4.33 6.09
C ARG A 83 -7.35 -4.30 4.94
N SER A 84 -8.50 -4.93 5.16
CA SER A 84 -9.64 -4.91 4.22
C SER A 84 -10.57 -3.70 4.42
N GLU A 85 -10.43 -2.98 5.54
CA GLU A 85 -11.26 -1.83 5.90
C GLU A 85 -10.45 -0.54 5.97
N SER A 86 -11.03 0.54 5.43
CA SER A 86 -10.49 1.90 5.53
C SER A 86 -11.61 2.94 5.53
N SER A 87 -11.40 4.09 6.18
CA SER A 87 -12.39 5.19 6.16
C SER A 87 -12.69 5.69 4.75
N SER A 88 -11.75 5.53 3.82
CA SER A 88 -11.89 5.85 2.40
C SER A 88 -12.26 4.64 1.53
N LYS A 89 -12.68 3.51 2.12
CA LYS A 89 -13.05 2.30 1.36
C LYS A 89 -14.19 2.57 0.38
N ALA A 90 -15.25 3.22 0.83
CA ALA A 90 -16.40 3.53 -0.03
C ALA A 90 -16.02 4.44 -1.21
N SER A 91 -15.20 5.47 -0.97
CA SER A 91 -14.82 6.43 -2.00
C SER A 91 -13.76 5.88 -2.95
N THR A 92 -12.84 5.04 -2.47
CA THR A 92 -11.75 4.47 -3.30
C THR A 92 -12.11 3.12 -3.93
N GLN A 93 -13.16 2.46 -3.41
CA GLN A 93 -13.57 1.10 -3.72
C GLN A 93 -12.48 0.05 -3.46
N ALA A 94 -11.51 0.38 -2.58
CA ALA A 94 -10.40 -0.50 -2.28
C ALA A 94 -10.85 -1.76 -1.53
N ARG A 95 -10.48 -2.93 -2.05
CA ARG A 95 -10.65 -4.24 -1.40
C ARG A 95 -9.61 -4.47 -0.31
N TRP A 96 -8.38 -4.01 -0.55
CA TRP A 96 -7.25 -4.10 0.39
C TRP A 96 -6.46 -2.80 0.43
N THR A 97 -5.95 -2.47 1.61
CA THR A 97 -5.02 -1.35 1.83
C THR A 97 -3.78 -1.86 2.56
N ILE A 98 -2.61 -1.46 2.08
CA ILE A 98 -1.32 -1.62 2.76
C ILE A 98 -0.87 -0.25 3.26
N ASP A 99 -0.72 -0.12 4.56
CA ASP A 99 -0.14 1.06 5.20
C ASP A 99 1.35 0.79 5.48
N ILE A 100 2.22 1.74 5.13
CA ILE A 100 3.64 1.74 5.45
C ILE A 100 3.94 2.98 6.29
N GLU A 101 4.42 2.76 7.50
CA GLU A 101 4.73 3.80 8.47
C GLU A 101 6.15 3.64 8.98
N ASN A 102 6.75 4.74 9.41
CA ASN A 102 8.05 4.78 10.06
C ASN A 102 9.26 4.26 9.28
N ASN A 103 9.11 3.90 8.01
CA ASN A 103 10.20 3.45 7.18
C ASN A 103 11.29 4.53 7.03
N PRO A 104 12.55 4.26 7.43
CA PRO A 104 13.63 5.26 7.40
C PRO A 104 13.85 5.89 6.03
N THR A 105 13.81 5.10 4.95
CA THR A 105 14.02 5.60 3.58
C THR A 105 12.87 6.47 3.07
N VAL A 106 11.64 6.17 3.50
CA VAL A 106 10.46 6.96 3.13
C VAL A 106 10.35 8.22 3.99
N LYS A 107 10.80 8.18 5.25
CA LYS A 107 10.80 9.33 6.17
C LYS A 107 11.56 10.53 5.63
N ASP A 108 12.65 10.30 4.90
CA ASP A 108 13.40 11.36 4.23
C ASP A 108 12.59 12.11 3.14
N ILE A 109 11.47 11.53 2.70
CA ILE A 109 10.57 12.09 1.69
C ILE A 109 9.27 12.61 2.32
N THR A 110 8.73 11.87 3.29
CA THR A 110 7.50 12.23 4.00
C THR A 110 7.45 11.60 5.38
N ASN A 111 7.05 12.41 6.37
CA ASN A 111 6.75 11.93 7.72
C ASN A 111 5.33 11.36 7.85
N GLN A 112 4.57 11.32 6.76
CA GLN A 112 3.21 10.79 6.74
C GLN A 112 3.22 9.29 6.43
N ARG A 113 2.19 8.60 6.92
CA ARG A 113 1.84 7.26 6.48
C ARG A 113 1.66 7.21 4.97
N VAL A 114 2.26 6.21 4.34
CA VAL A 114 2.01 5.86 2.94
C VAL A 114 0.93 4.80 2.87
N GLU A 115 -0.06 4.97 1.99
CA GLU A 115 -1.13 4.01 1.73
C GLU A 115 -1.07 3.52 0.28
N LEU A 116 -1.01 2.20 0.09
CA LEU A 116 -1.22 1.54 -1.20
C LEU A 116 -2.59 0.86 -1.16
N LYS A 117 -3.51 1.31 -2.01
CA LYS A 117 -4.89 0.79 -2.08
C LYS A 117 -5.11 0.01 -3.37
N PHE A 118 -5.83 -1.10 -3.27
CA PHE A 118 -6.13 -2.00 -4.38
C PHE A 118 -7.64 -2.06 -4.58
N ARG A 119 -8.15 -1.44 -5.65
CA ARG A 119 -9.57 -1.49 -6.03
C ARG A 119 -9.83 -2.69 -6.94
#